data_AF-A0A9P3RPB0-F1
#
_entry.id   AF-A0A9P3RPB0-F1
#
_cell.length_a   1.000
_cell.length_b   1.000
_cell.length_c   1.000
_cell.angle_alpha   90.00
_cell.angle_beta   90.00
_cell.angle_gamma   90.00
#
_symmetry.space_group_name_H-M   'P 1'
#
loop_
_entity.id
_entity.type
_entity.pdbx_description
1 polymer ?
#
loop_
_entity_poly.entity_id
_entity_poly.type
_entity_poly.pdbx_seq_one_letter_code
_entity_poly.pdbx_strand_id
1 'polypeptide(L)'
;MSVTKEKWKVFFINFGIKLLFLIIIFAPISVLILFNYNWQIVTLGLVASALFSFICGINKFQTFKIGRDGVEVKKAVEEAKDILGELNESVRDYLYLNLLSTNKIGINEDIEASIDELEIYEAIIKKHSISDSKVKTQLEKYRISILSKSIEKIVAKMNDIELSVVSTSRPDMSLIEYCLNNNEIFEPHELKQVIFNFLNHYEGNELAQQSFAIKYFENLNEYAESYYKYYDKIIK
;
A
#
# COMPACT_ATOMS: atom_id res chain seq x y z
N MET A 1 -34.25 50.27 21.60
CA MET A 1 -32.91 50.93 21.56
C MET A 1 -31.78 49.89 21.46
N SER A 2 -31.87 48.87 20.59
CA SER A 2 -30.87 47.77 20.50
C SER A 2 -30.22 47.58 19.11
N VAL A 3 -30.77 48.18 18.06
CA VAL A 3 -30.29 48.00 16.66
C VAL A 3 -28.92 48.63 16.40
N THR A 4 -28.50 49.62 17.21
CA THR A 4 -27.22 50.30 17.04
C THR A 4 -26.04 49.45 17.53
N LYS A 5 -26.16 48.75 18.67
CA LYS A 5 -25.03 47.97 19.24
C LYS A 5 -24.59 46.80 18.35
N GLU A 6 -25.52 46.14 17.68
CA GLU A 6 -25.21 45.03 16.76
C GLU A 6 -24.48 45.49 15.50
N LYS A 7 -24.89 46.62 14.89
CA LYS A 7 -24.19 47.20 13.73
C LYS A 7 -22.76 47.62 14.05
N TRP A 8 -22.53 48.18 15.23
CA TRP A 8 -21.18 48.54 15.69
C TRP A 8 -20.31 47.30 15.90
N LYS A 9 -20.85 46.21 16.46
CA LYS A 9 -20.10 44.96 16.67
C LYS A 9 -19.66 44.34 15.33
N VAL A 10 -20.55 44.30 14.34
CA VAL A 10 -20.25 43.82 12.98
C VAL A 10 -19.23 44.72 12.27
N PHE A 11 -19.32 46.04 12.46
CA PHE A 11 -18.34 46.99 11.93
C PHE A 11 -16.93 46.75 12.48
N PHE A 12 -16.79 46.60 13.81
CA PHE A 12 -15.49 46.35 14.44
C PHE A 12 -14.88 45.00 14.04
N ILE A 13 -15.69 43.95 13.91
CA ILE A 13 -15.23 42.63 13.45
C ILE A 13 -14.73 42.74 12.00
N ASN A 14 -15.49 43.38 11.11
CA ASN A 14 -15.09 43.56 9.72
C ASN A 14 -13.86 44.46 9.56
N PHE A 15 -13.73 45.50 10.40
CA PHE A 15 -12.56 46.37 10.42
C PHE A 15 -11.31 45.61 10.91
N GLY A 16 -11.44 44.83 11.99
CA GLY A 16 -10.35 44.01 12.53
C GLY A 16 -9.85 42.95 11.54
N ILE A 17 -10.76 42.29 10.80
CA ILE A 17 -10.39 41.32 9.76
C ILE A 17 -9.64 42.01 8.61
N LYS A 18 -10.09 43.19 8.16
CA LYS A 18 -9.40 43.97 7.12
C LYS A 18 -8.02 44.42 7.56
N LEU A 19 -7.88 44.87 8.80
CA LEU A 19 -6.58 45.26 9.38
C LEU A 19 -5.61 44.08 9.47
N LEU A 20 -6.10 42.92 9.93
CA LEU A 20 -5.30 41.70 10.08
C LEU A 20 -4.85 41.16 8.71
N PHE A 21 -5.71 41.25 7.69
CA PHE A 21 -5.36 40.91 6.31
C PHE A 21 -4.25 41.81 5.75
N LEU A 22 -4.31 43.12 6.04
CA LEU A 22 -3.28 44.08 5.65
C LEU A 22 -1.95 43.76 6.33
N ILE A 23 -1.97 43.37 7.60
CA ILE A 23 -0.76 42.94 8.33
C ILE A 23 -0.17 41.66 7.72
N ILE A 24 -0.99 40.66 7.35
CA ILE A 24 -0.48 39.41 6.74
C ILE A 24 0.21 39.67 5.40
N ILE A 25 -0.32 40.60 4.59
CA ILE A 25 0.29 40.92 3.28
C ILE A 25 1.58 41.72 3.47
N PHE A 26 1.57 42.73 4.35
CA PHE A 26 2.66 43.70 4.42
C PHE A 26 3.73 43.38 5.47
N ALA A 27 3.47 42.53 6.47
CA ALA A 27 4.47 42.17 7.47
C ALA A 27 5.67 41.40 6.89
N PRO A 28 5.49 40.37 6.02
CA PRO A 28 6.61 39.67 5.40
C PRO A 28 7.46 40.60 4.53
N ILE A 29 6.82 41.52 3.80
CA ILE A 29 7.49 42.52 2.95
C ILE A 29 8.29 43.50 3.81
N SER A 30 7.70 44.01 4.90
CA SER A 30 8.35 44.94 5.82
C SER A 30 9.58 44.32 6.48
N VAL A 31 9.50 43.02 6.85
CA VAL A 31 10.62 42.25 7.38
C VAL A 31 11.73 42.09 6.33
N LEU A 32 11.40 41.71 5.10
CA LEU A 32 12.39 41.53 4.03
C LEU A 32 13.11 42.84 3.65
N ILE A 33 12.39 43.97 3.68
CA ILE A 33 12.98 45.30 3.47
C ILE A 33 13.89 45.69 4.64
N LEU A 34 13.49 45.44 5.89
CA LEU A 34 14.29 45.72 7.09
C LEU A 34 15.63 44.97 7.10
N PHE A 35 15.67 43.75 6.55
CA PHE A 35 16.89 42.96 6.43
C PHE A 35 17.70 43.23 5.14
N ASN A 36 17.35 44.27 4.37
CA ASN A 36 18.09 44.73 3.19
C ASN A 36 18.26 43.64 2.10
N TYR A 37 17.28 42.75 1.96
CA TYR A 37 17.28 41.75 0.91
C TYR A 37 17.10 42.39 -0.47
N ASN A 38 17.65 41.74 -1.51
CA ASN A 38 17.53 42.17 -2.90
C ASN A 38 16.05 42.37 -3.29
N TRP A 39 15.76 43.45 -4.02
CA TRP A 39 14.42 43.86 -4.44
C TRP A 39 13.64 42.76 -5.19
N GLN A 40 14.36 41.89 -5.89
CA GLN A 40 13.77 40.70 -6.55
C GLN A 40 13.13 39.72 -5.55
N ILE A 41 13.78 39.50 -4.40
CA ILE A 41 13.30 38.62 -3.32
C ILE A 41 12.11 39.25 -2.61
N VAL A 42 12.14 40.57 -2.39
CA VAL A 42 11.02 41.33 -1.82
C VAL A 42 9.78 41.23 -2.71
N THR A 43 9.97 41.33 -4.03
CA THR A 43 8.88 41.21 -5.01
C THR A 43 8.29 39.80 -5.02
N LEU A 44 9.13 38.76 -4.94
CA LEU A 44 8.70 37.37 -4.85
C LEU A 44 7.89 37.12 -3.57
N GLY A 45 8.33 37.70 -2.45
CA GLY A 45 7.60 37.67 -1.17
C GLY A 45 6.22 38.33 -1.25
N LEU A 46 6.10 39.45 -1.96
CA LEU A 46 4.83 40.13 -2.19
C LEU A 46 3.85 39.28 -3.00
N VAL A 47 4.33 38.64 -4.07
CA VAL A 47 3.52 37.72 -4.89
C VAL A 47 3.08 36.51 -4.07
N ALA A 48 3.98 35.92 -3.28
CA ALA A 48 3.65 34.79 -2.41
C ALA A 48 2.62 35.18 -1.33
N SER A 49 2.78 36.33 -0.68
CA SER A 49 1.83 36.86 0.30
C SER A 49 0.46 37.17 -0.32
N ALA A 50 0.42 37.69 -1.55
CA ALA A 50 -0.83 37.91 -2.28
C ALA A 50 -1.53 36.59 -2.62
N LEU A 51 -0.79 35.58 -3.09
CA LEU A 51 -1.32 34.24 -3.36
C LEU A 51 -1.85 33.57 -2.08
N PHE A 52 -1.11 33.67 -0.97
CA PHE A 52 -1.52 33.14 0.32
C PHE A 52 -2.80 33.81 0.82
N SER A 53 -2.90 35.12 0.65
CA SER A 53 -4.11 35.90 0.92
C SER A 53 -5.30 35.49 0.05
N PHE A 54 -5.08 35.16 -1.22
CA PHE A 54 -6.10 34.59 -2.10
C PHE A 54 -6.56 33.22 -1.60
N ILE A 55 -5.64 32.31 -1.29
CA ILE A 55 -5.93 30.94 -0.82
C ILE A 55 -6.66 30.97 0.54
N CYS A 56 -6.17 31.75 1.50
CA CYS A 56 -6.80 31.89 2.82
C CYS A 56 -8.13 32.69 2.78
N GLY A 57 -8.30 33.56 1.78
CA GLY A 57 -9.46 34.44 1.63
C GLY A 57 -10.68 33.82 0.92
N ILE A 58 -10.48 32.76 0.13
CA ILE A 58 -11.52 32.13 -0.70
C ILE A 58 -12.76 31.70 0.10
N ASN A 59 -12.60 31.26 1.34
CA ASN A 59 -13.73 30.82 2.17
C ASN A 59 -14.44 31.93 2.94
N LYS A 60 -13.84 33.14 3.10
CA LYS A 60 -14.41 34.23 3.93
C LYS A 60 -14.80 35.49 3.16
N PHE A 61 -14.28 35.71 1.95
CA PHE A 61 -14.66 36.84 1.11
C PHE A 61 -15.74 36.44 0.10
N GLN A 62 -16.99 36.29 0.56
CA GLN A 62 -18.18 36.42 -0.30
C GLN A 62 -18.31 37.83 -0.93
N THR A 63 -17.40 38.76 -0.60
CA THR A 63 -17.43 40.18 -1.00
C THR A 63 -16.59 40.52 -2.23
N PHE A 64 -15.72 39.63 -2.70
CA PHE A 64 -15.47 39.66 -4.13
C PHE A 64 -16.74 39.10 -4.74
N LYS A 65 -17.53 39.97 -5.39
CA LYS A 65 -18.42 39.54 -6.47
C LYS A 65 -17.53 38.71 -7.37
N ILE A 66 -17.58 37.40 -7.15
CA ILE A 66 -17.02 36.43 -8.04
C ILE A 66 -17.72 36.77 -9.36
N GLY A 67 -17.01 37.42 -10.28
CA GLY A 67 -17.53 37.66 -11.62
C GLY A 67 -17.94 36.32 -12.21
N ARG A 68 -18.68 36.35 -13.33
CA ARG A 68 -19.07 35.12 -14.06
C ARG A 68 -17.93 34.09 -14.10
N ASP A 69 -16.73 34.57 -14.38
CA ASP A 69 -15.49 33.79 -14.45
C ASP A 69 -15.12 33.05 -13.15
N GLY A 70 -15.29 33.65 -11.97
CA GLY A 70 -14.94 32.96 -10.74
C GLY A 70 -16.01 31.96 -10.28
N VAL A 71 -17.27 32.12 -10.73
CA VAL A 71 -18.35 31.14 -10.49
C VAL A 71 -18.07 29.93 -11.37
N GLU A 72 -17.64 30.18 -12.61
CA GLU A 72 -17.15 29.14 -13.52
C GLU A 72 -15.91 28.43 -12.96
N VAL A 73 -14.93 29.14 -12.37
CA VAL A 73 -13.77 28.51 -11.71
C VAL A 73 -14.19 27.67 -10.50
N LYS A 74 -15.08 28.16 -9.64
CA LYS A 74 -15.56 27.37 -8.50
C LYS A 74 -16.28 26.10 -8.95
N LYS A 75 -17.13 26.23 -9.98
CA LYS A 75 -17.84 25.10 -10.58
C LYS A 75 -16.86 24.08 -11.19
N ALA A 76 -15.85 24.56 -11.93
CA ALA A 76 -14.81 23.70 -12.48
C ALA A 76 -13.98 23.00 -11.39
N VAL A 77 -13.73 23.65 -10.24
CA VAL A 77 -13.04 23.04 -9.09
C VAL A 77 -13.91 21.99 -8.41
N GLU A 78 -15.22 22.23 -8.27
CA GLU A 78 -16.17 21.24 -7.76
C GLU A 78 -16.28 20.04 -8.71
N GLU A 79 -16.47 20.27 -10.01
CA GLU A 79 -16.47 19.20 -11.04
C GLU A 79 -15.15 18.42 -11.04
N ALA A 80 -14.00 19.08 -10.91
CA ALA A 80 -12.71 18.41 -10.82
C ALA A 80 -12.57 17.55 -9.55
N LYS A 81 -13.13 18.00 -8.42
CA LYS A 81 -13.16 17.21 -7.18
C LYS A 81 -14.04 15.98 -7.33
N ASP A 82 -15.20 16.13 -7.96
CA ASP A 82 -16.12 15.01 -8.20
C ASP A 82 -15.46 13.98 -9.12
N ILE A 83 -14.86 14.41 -10.24
CA ILE A 83 -14.10 13.53 -11.16
C ILE A 83 -12.94 12.83 -10.43
N LEU A 84 -12.20 13.54 -9.57
CA LEU A 84 -11.13 12.93 -8.78
C LEU A 84 -11.66 11.88 -7.79
N GLY A 85 -12.85 12.11 -7.22
CA GLY A 85 -13.55 11.15 -6.39
C GLY A 85 -13.91 9.88 -7.17
N GLU A 86 -14.57 10.05 -8.32
CA GLU A 86 -14.96 8.95 -9.22
C GLU A 86 -13.74 8.15 -9.71
N LEU A 87 -12.63 8.83 -10.01
CA LEU A 87 -11.39 8.18 -10.43
C LEU A 87 -10.77 7.37 -9.29
N ASN A 88 -10.81 7.88 -8.06
CA ASN A 88 -10.31 7.14 -6.90
C ASN A 88 -11.17 5.90 -6.60
N GLU A 89 -12.49 6.00 -6.73
CA GLU A 89 -13.39 4.85 -6.62
C GLU A 89 -13.15 3.83 -7.73
N SER A 90 -12.95 4.29 -8.97
CA SER A 90 -12.65 3.42 -10.11
C SER A 90 -11.33 2.66 -9.93
N VAL A 91 -10.28 3.32 -9.41
CA VAL A 91 -9.00 2.67 -9.10
C VAL A 91 -9.16 1.62 -8.01
N ARG A 92 -9.91 1.92 -6.95
CA ARG A 92 -10.23 0.96 -5.89
C ARG A 92 -10.96 -0.26 -6.45
N ASP A 93 -11.99 -0.05 -7.26
CA ASP A 93 -12.83 -1.12 -7.79
C ASP A 93 -12.05 -1.99 -8.77
N TYR A 94 -11.22 -1.38 -9.62
CA TYR A 94 -10.30 -2.08 -10.51
C TYR A 94 -9.32 -2.96 -9.72
N LEU A 95 -8.69 -2.41 -8.68
CA LEU A 95 -7.76 -3.15 -7.84
C LEU A 95 -8.46 -4.32 -7.13
N TYR A 96 -9.67 -4.10 -6.61
CA TYR A 96 -10.47 -5.15 -5.98
C TYR A 96 -10.79 -6.28 -6.97
N LEU A 97 -11.26 -5.96 -8.18
CA LEU A 97 -11.61 -6.94 -9.20
C LEU A 97 -10.39 -7.72 -9.69
N ASN A 98 -9.24 -7.06 -9.86
CA ASN A 98 -8.00 -7.74 -10.21
C ASN A 98 -7.57 -8.73 -9.13
N LEU A 99 -7.45 -8.29 -7.87
CA LEU A 99 -7.09 -9.18 -6.76
C LEU A 99 -8.06 -10.36 -6.63
N LEU A 100 -9.37 -10.10 -6.79
CA LEU A 100 -10.39 -11.15 -6.75
C LEU A 100 -10.24 -12.14 -7.92
N SER A 101 -9.92 -11.65 -9.11
CA SER A 101 -9.65 -12.49 -10.28
C SER A 101 -8.38 -13.32 -10.09
N THR A 102 -7.28 -12.71 -9.63
CA THR A 102 -6.01 -13.39 -9.41
C THR A 102 -6.13 -14.46 -8.34
N ASN A 103 -6.79 -14.16 -7.21
CA ASN A 103 -7.08 -15.16 -6.18
C ASN A 103 -7.96 -16.32 -6.66
N LYS A 104 -8.80 -16.10 -7.68
CA LYS A 104 -9.65 -17.15 -8.25
C LYS A 104 -8.91 -18.02 -9.28
N ILE A 105 -8.05 -17.40 -10.09
CA ILE A 105 -7.25 -18.12 -11.10
C ILE A 105 -6.12 -18.92 -10.42
N GLY A 106 -5.58 -18.40 -9.33
CA GLY A 106 -4.46 -18.97 -8.60
C GLY A 106 -3.14 -18.28 -8.94
N ILE A 107 -2.11 -18.63 -8.17
CA ILE A 107 -0.75 -18.09 -8.32
C ILE A 107 -0.06 -18.72 -9.53
N ASN A 108 0.69 -17.91 -10.27
CA ASN A 108 1.49 -18.38 -11.39
C ASN A 108 2.51 -19.43 -10.94
N GLU A 109 2.98 -20.29 -11.83
CA GLU A 109 4.09 -21.20 -11.50
C GLU A 109 5.35 -20.41 -11.13
N ASP A 110 5.53 -19.22 -11.69
CA ASP A 110 6.57 -18.30 -11.25
C ASP A 110 6.13 -17.52 -10.01
N ILE A 111 6.64 -17.94 -8.85
CA ILE A 111 6.34 -17.31 -7.55
C ILE A 111 6.95 -15.90 -7.47
N GLU A 112 8.10 -15.67 -8.10
CA GLU A 112 8.77 -14.36 -8.06
C GLU A 112 7.94 -13.31 -8.79
N ALA A 113 7.39 -13.66 -9.96
CA ALA A 113 6.46 -12.80 -10.69
C ALA A 113 5.21 -12.43 -9.87
N SER A 114 4.67 -13.36 -9.07
CA SER A 114 3.53 -13.08 -8.18
C SER A 114 3.89 -12.18 -7.00
N ILE A 115 5.15 -12.20 -6.55
CA ILE A 115 5.65 -11.28 -5.53
C ILE A 115 5.81 -9.88 -6.11
N ASP A 116 6.36 -9.76 -7.33
CA ASP A 116 6.45 -8.48 -8.02
C ASP A 116 5.06 -7.85 -8.22
N GLU A 117 4.07 -8.68 -8.56
CA GLU A 117 2.68 -8.25 -8.69
C GLU A 117 2.09 -7.78 -7.35
N LEU A 118 2.38 -8.48 -6.25
CA LEU A 118 2.00 -8.07 -4.89
C LEU A 118 2.59 -6.68 -4.55
N GLU A 119 3.88 -6.47 -4.82
CA GLU A 119 4.55 -5.18 -4.58
C GLU A 119 3.90 -4.04 -5.39
N ILE A 120 3.47 -4.31 -6.63
CA ILE A 120 2.71 -3.35 -7.45
C ILE A 120 1.37 -3.00 -6.79
N TYR A 121 0.62 -4.00 -6.31
CA TYR A 121 -0.65 -3.76 -5.64
C TYR A 121 -0.49 -2.93 -4.36
N GLU A 122 0.52 -3.24 -3.55
CA GLU A 122 0.82 -2.48 -2.33
C GLU A 122 1.23 -1.03 -2.63
N ALA A 123 2.04 -0.83 -3.68
CA ALA A 123 2.42 0.51 -4.13
C ALA A 123 1.20 1.34 -4.56
N ILE A 124 0.26 0.73 -5.30
CA ILE A 124 -0.99 1.39 -5.71
C ILE A 124 -1.84 1.74 -4.48
N ILE A 125 -2.03 0.81 -3.54
CA ILE A 125 -2.79 1.04 -2.29
C ILE A 125 -2.22 2.21 -1.51
N LYS A 126 -0.90 2.24 -1.35
CA LYS A 126 -0.20 3.31 -0.62
C LYS A 126 -0.31 4.65 -1.36
N LYS A 127 -0.05 4.67 -2.67
CA LYS A 127 -0.10 5.88 -3.50
C LYS A 127 -1.48 6.53 -3.50
N HIS A 128 -2.54 5.72 -3.55
CA HIS A 128 -3.92 6.18 -3.62
C HIS A 128 -4.63 6.22 -2.24
N SER A 129 -3.91 5.94 -1.15
CA SER A 129 -4.46 5.93 0.22
C SER A 129 -5.74 5.07 0.35
N ILE A 130 -5.76 3.91 -0.31
CA ILE A 130 -6.93 3.03 -0.33
C ILE A 130 -7.07 2.35 1.03
N SER A 131 -8.11 2.73 1.78
CA SER A 131 -8.39 2.18 3.12
C SER A 131 -9.45 1.08 3.13
N ASP A 132 -9.99 0.72 1.97
CA ASP A 132 -11.09 -0.24 1.81
C ASP A 132 -10.74 -1.62 2.38
N SER A 133 -11.61 -2.16 3.24
CA SER A 133 -11.38 -3.42 3.93
C SER A 133 -11.48 -4.64 3.00
N LYS A 134 -12.30 -4.57 1.95
CA LYS A 134 -12.42 -5.66 0.97
C LYS A 134 -11.16 -5.79 0.14
N VAL A 135 -10.58 -4.67 -0.31
CA VAL A 135 -9.28 -4.65 -1.00
C VAL A 135 -8.19 -5.26 -0.11
N LYS A 136 -8.09 -4.81 1.15
CA LYS A 136 -7.13 -5.36 2.12
C LYS A 136 -7.31 -6.86 2.33
N THR A 137 -8.55 -7.33 2.45
CA THR A 137 -8.85 -8.76 2.63
C THR A 137 -8.40 -9.58 1.42
N GLN A 138 -8.61 -9.07 0.21
CA GLN A 138 -8.19 -9.78 -1.00
C GLN A 138 -6.66 -9.76 -1.16
N LEU A 139 -5.99 -8.69 -0.74
CA LEU A 139 -4.53 -8.63 -0.71
C LEU A 139 -3.95 -9.68 0.25
N GLU A 140 -4.50 -9.78 1.46
CA GLU A 140 -4.08 -10.81 2.45
C GLU A 140 -4.29 -12.23 1.92
N LYS A 141 -5.41 -12.48 1.23
CA LYS A 141 -5.64 -13.76 0.55
C LYS A 141 -4.60 -14.03 -0.53
N TYR A 142 -4.18 -13.00 -1.25
CA TYR A 142 -3.16 -13.12 -2.29
C TYR A 142 -1.80 -13.48 -1.69
N ARG A 143 -1.41 -12.79 -0.61
CA ARG A 143 -0.21 -13.09 0.19
C ARG A 143 -0.17 -14.55 0.65
N ILE A 144 -1.26 -15.03 1.27
CA ILE A 144 -1.39 -16.42 1.71
C ILE A 144 -1.26 -17.37 0.52
N SER A 145 -1.93 -17.08 -0.59
CA SER A 145 -1.92 -17.94 -1.78
C SER A 145 -0.51 -18.11 -2.36
N ILE A 146 0.31 -17.05 -2.37
CA ILE A 146 1.72 -17.10 -2.83
C ILE A 146 2.54 -18.06 -1.96
N LEU A 147 2.39 -17.96 -0.65
CA LEU A 147 3.10 -18.83 0.30
C LEU A 147 2.60 -20.27 0.24
N SER A 148 1.28 -20.49 0.12
CA SER A 148 0.70 -21.82 -0.08
C SER A 148 1.23 -22.47 -1.36
N LYS A 149 1.37 -21.71 -2.46
CA LYS A 149 1.94 -22.22 -3.70
C LYS A 149 3.39 -22.69 -3.55
N SER A 150 4.16 -21.98 -2.74
CA SER A 150 5.54 -22.35 -2.41
C SER A 150 5.58 -23.67 -1.62
N ILE A 151 4.66 -23.87 -0.67
CA ILE A 151 4.54 -25.12 0.09
C ILE A 151 4.12 -26.28 -0.82
N GLU A 152 3.16 -26.06 -1.73
CA GLU A 152 2.75 -27.08 -2.71
C GLU A 152 3.94 -27.63 -3.50
N LYS A 153 4.86 -26.74 -3.93
CA LYS A 153 6.09 -27.16 -4.64
C LYS A 153 7.02 -28.00 -3.77
N ILE A 154 7.18 -27.63 -2.50
CA ILE A 154 7.98 -28.38 -1.52
C ILE A 154 7.38 -29.79 -1.34
N VAL A 155 6.06 -29.89 -1.16
CA VAL A 155 5.35 -31.17 -1.02
C VAL A 155 5.48 -32.03 -2.26
N ALA A 156 5.32 -31.43 -3.45
CA ALA A 156 5.53 -32.15 -4.70
C ALA A 156 6.94 -32.77 -4.77
N LYS A 157 7.96 -32.03 -4.34
CA LYS A 157 9.34 -32.55 -4.28
C LYS A 157 9.54 -33.62 -3.21
N MET A 158 8.91 -33.49 -2.04
CA MET A 158 8.91 -34.55 -1.03
C MET A 158 8.28 -35.84 -1.56
N ASN A 159 7.17 -35.74 -2.29
CA ASN A 159 6.53 -36.90 -2.92
C ASN A 159 7.41 -37.51 -4.03
N ASP A 160 8.09 -36.69 -4.84
CA ASP A 160 9.05 -37.18 -5.84
C ASP A 160 10.17 -38.01 -5.17
N ILE A 161 10.69 -37.55 -4.02
CA ILE A 161 11.69 -38.27 -3.23
C ILE A 161 11.12 -39.60 -2.73
N GLU A 162 9.94 -39.57 -2.11
CA GLU A 162 9.28 -40.77 -1.58
C GLU A 162 9.12 -41.86 -2.65
N LEU A 163 8.64 -41.48 -3.84
CA LEU A 163 8.49 -42.39 -4.98
C LEU A 163 9.83 -42.96 -5.45
N SER A 164 10.91 -42.19 -5.38
CA SER A 164 12.23 -42.62 -5.82
C SER A 164 12.93 -43.59 -4.85
N VAL A 165 12.65 -43.48 -3.54
CA VAL A 165 13.31 -44.27 -2.50
C VAL A 165 12.61 -45.62 -2.23
N VAL A 166 11.41 -45.85 -2.81
CA VAL A 166 10.62 -47.10 -2.70
C VAL A 166 10.52 -47.56 -1.23
N SER A 167 10.19 -46.64 -0.34
CA SER A 167 10.02 -46.93 1.09
C SER A 167 8.69 -47.62 1.39
N THR A 168 8.68 -48.54 2.35
CA THR A 168 7.43 -49.15 2.88
C THR A 168 6.73 -48.28 3.92
N SER A 169 7.37 -47.21 4.41
CA SER A 169 6.80 -46.28 5.38
C SER A 169 6.97 -44.82 4.93
N ARG A 170 5.86 -44.10 4.90
CA ARG A 170 5.79 -42.67 4.59
C ARG A 170 6.11 -41.84 5.84
N PRO A 171 6.94 -40.79 5.75
CA PRO A 171 7.12 -39.84 6.85
C PRO A 171 5.80 -39.15 7.19
N ASP A 172 5.66 -38.69 8.43
CA ASP A 172 4.46 -37.96 8.86
C ASP A 172 4.36 -36.60 8.15
N MET A 173 3.32 -36.47 7.32
CA MET A 173 3.01 -35.25 6.54
C MET A 173 1.76 -34.53 7.05
N SER A 174 1.19 -34.98 8.18
CA SER A 174 -0.12 -34.52 8.68
C SER A 174 -0.18 -33.00 8.91
N LEU A 175 0.90 -32.40 9.41
CA LEU A 175 0.98 -30.95 9.62
C LEU A 175 0.91 -30.17 8.30
N ILE A 176 1.63 -30.62 7.26
CA ILE A 176 1.59 -29.94 5.95
C ILE A 176 0.23 -30.12 5.29
N GLU A 177 -0.32 -31.32 5.32
CA GLU A 177 -1.65 -31.59 4.77
C GLU A 177 -2.74 -30.76 5.49
N TYR A 178 -2.64 -30.60 6.81
CA TYR A 178 -3.53 -29.74 7.57
C TYR A 178 -3.44 -28.27 7.14
N CYS A 179 -2.24 -27.69 7.08
CA CYS A 179 -2.10 -26.28 6.73
C CYS A 179 -2.51 -25.98 5.28
N LEU A 180 -2.20 -26.87 4.33
CA LEU A 180 -2.64 -26.73 2.93
C LEU A 180 -4.16 -26.79 2.81
N ASN A 181 -4.82 -27.70 3.52
CA ASN A 181 -6.28 -27.84 3.48
C ASN A 181 -7.01 -26.66 4.15
N ASN A 182 -6.39 -26.02 5.15
CA ASN A 182 -6.98 -24.90 5.88
C ASN A 182 -6.52 -23.52 5.38
N ASN A 183 -5.64 -23.45 4.38
CA ASN A 183 -4.98 -22.21 3.92
C ASN A 183 -4.28 -21.45 5.06
N GLU A 184 -3.62 -22.19 5.96
CA GLU A 184 -2.82 -21.61 7.02
C GLU A 184 -1.37 -21.43 6.58
N ILE A 185 -0.73 -20.38 7.10
CA ILE A 185 0.66 -20.05 6.79
C ILE A 185 1.56 -20.85 7.75
N PHE A 186 2.55 -21.54 7.19
CA PHE A 186 3.62 -22.11 8.00
C PHE A 186 4.53 -21.02 8.54
N GLU A 187 4.79 -21.02 9.84
CA GLU A 187 5.94 -20.28 10.33
C GLU A 187 7.23 -20.91 9.79
N PRO A 188 8.27 -20.13 9.45
CA PRO A 188 9.52 -20.65 8.89
C PRO A 188 10.15 -21.78 9.72
N HIS A 189 10.02 -21.72 11.04
CA HIS A 189 10.58 -22.73 11.95
C HIS A 189 9.80 -24.06 11.91
N GLU A 190 8.47 -24.01 11.73
CA GLU A 190 7.62 -25.19 11.59
C GLU A 190 7.94 -25.93 10.30
N LEU A 191 8.06 -25.20 9.18
CA LEU A 191 8.42 -25.79 7.90
C LEU A 191 9.83 -26.42 7.95
N LYS A 192 10.79 -25.76 8.62
CA LYS A 192 12.12 -26.34 8.86
C LYS A 192 12.05 -27.66 9.60
N GLN A 193 11.23 -27.73 10.65
CA GLN A 193 11.07 -28.95 11.44
C GLN A 193 10.47 -30.09 10.61
N VAL A 194 9.46 -29.81 9.78
CA VAL A 194 8.87 -30.84 8.91
C VAL A 194 9.89 -31.34 7.88
N ILE A 195 10.61 -30.43 7.21
CA ILE A 195 11.67 -30.80 6.27
C ILE A 195 12.75 -31.63 6.98
N PHE A 196 13.19 -31.22 8.17
CA PHE A 196 14.19 -31.96 8.94
C PHE A 196 13.72 -33.38 9.29
N ASN A 197 12.50 -33.54 9.79
CA ASN A 197 11.93 -34.85 10.08
C ASN A 197 11.82 -35.72 8.83
N PHE A 198 11.40 -35.12 7.70
CA PHE A 198 11.34 -35.79 6.42
C PHE A 198 12.73 -36.29 5.96
N LEU A 199 13.75 -35.43 6.05
CA LEU A 199 15.12 -35.79 5.68
C LEU A 199 15.70 -36.89 6.57
N ASN A 200 15.53 -36.78 7.90
CA ASN A 200 16.02 -37.77 8.85
C ASN A 200 15.36 -39.14 8.68
N HIS A 201 14.11 -39.20 8.25
CA HIS A 201 13.43 -40.47 7.96
C HIS A 201 14.15 -41.30 6.89
N TYR A 202 14.84 -40.62 5.96
CA TYR A 202 15.62 -41.26 4.90
C TYR A 202 17.13 -41.28 5.20
N GLU A 203 17.56 -40.74 6.34
CA GLU A 203 18.96 -40.74 6.75
C GLU A 203 19.42 -42.18 7.00
N GLY A 204 20.42 -42.63 6.23
CA GLY A 204 20.94 -44.00 6.29
C GLY A 204 20.29 -45.00 5.33
N ASN A 205 19.32 -44.60 4.51
CA ASN A 205 18.81 -45.45 3.42
C ASN A 205 19.80 -45.44 2.24
N GLU A 206 20.40 -46.59 1.91
CA GLU A 206 21.39 -46.73 0.84
C GLU A 206 20.87 -46.27 -0.53
N LEU A 207 19.56 -46.39 -0.80
CA LEU A 207 18.93 -45.90 -2.03
C LEU A 207 18.79 -44.37 -2.03
N ALA A 208 18.56 -43.77 -0.86
CA ALA A 208 18.54 -42.31 -0.68
C ALA A 208 19.95 -41.67 -0.75
N GLN A 209 21.02 -42.48 -0.64
CA GLN A 209 22.41 -42.03 -0.78
C GLN A 209 22.95 -42.15 -2.22
N GLN A 210 22.15 -42.67 -3.16
CA GLN A 210 22.54 -42.67 -4.58
C GLN A 210 22.53 -41.25 -5.15
N SER A 211 23.39 -40.97 -6.14
CA SER A 211 23.59 -39.62 -6.70
C SER A 211 22.30 -38.94 -7.19
N PHE A 212 21.28 -39.73 -7.54
CA PHE A 212 19.97 -39.23 -7.96
C PHE A 212 19.20 -38.62 -6.80
N ALA A 213 19.08 -39.30 -5.65
CA ALA A 213 18.35 -38.84 -4.48
C ALA A 213 18.98 -37.58 -3.84
N ILE A 214 20.32 -37.49 -3.85
CA ILE A 214 21.06 -36.28 -3.40
C ILE A 214 20.59 -35.03 -4.15
N LYS A 215 20.38 -35.12 -5.47
CA LYS A 215 19.90 -33.99 -6.29
C LYS A 215 18.47 -33.57 -5.92
N TYR A 216 17.61 -34.50 -5.52
CA TYR A 216 16.27 -34.15 -5.04
C TYR A 216 16.31 -33.47 -3.68
N PHE A 217 17.20 -33.90 -2.78
CA PHE A 217 17.39 -33.26 -1.48
C PHE A 217 17.97 -31.85 -1.60
N GLU A 218 18.93 -31.61 -2.51
CA GLU A 218 19.44 -30.26 -2.82
C GLU A 218 18.33 -29.35 -3.35
N ASN A 219 17.52 -29.83 -4.31
CA ASN A 219 16.40 -29.07 -4.84
C ASN A 219 15.34 -28.76 -3.77
N LEU A 220 15.07 -29.69 -2.83
CA LEU A 220 14.11 -29.46 -1.75
C LEU A 220 14.53 -28.28 -0.86
N ASN A 221 15.83 -28.19 -0.53
CA ASN A 221 16.37 -27.08 0.23
C ASN A 221 16.26 -25.74 -0.52
N GLU A 222 16.47 -25.73 -1.85
CA GLU A 222 16.31 -24.52 -2.66
C GLU A 222 14.86 -23.97 -2.61
N TYR A 223 13.87 -24.84 -2.70
CA TYR A 223 12.46 -24.44 -2.56
C TYR A 223 12.13 -23.95 -1.14
N ALA A 224 12.71 -24.57 -0.11
CA ALA A 224 12.55 -24.15 1.27
C ALA A 224 13.20 -22.78 1.56
N GLU A 225 14.42 -22.55 1.05
CA GLU A 225 15.09 -21.25 1.13
C GLU A 225 14.30 -20.15 0.43
N SER A 226 13.74 -20.46 -0.74
CA SER A 226 12.84 -19.56 -1.45
C SER A 226 11.60 -19.22 -0.60
N TYR A 227 10.98 -20.21 0.05
CA TYR A 227 9.88 -19.98 0.98
C TYR A 227 10.27 -19.02 2.11
N TYR A 228 11.41 -19.23 2.77
CA TYR A 228 11.86 -18.37 3.87
C TYR A 228 12.11 -16.94 3.42
N LYS A 229 12.76 -16.77 2.26
CA LYS A 229 13.00 -15.46 1.64
C LYS A 229 11.69 -14.72 1.39
N TYR A 230 10.68 -15.42 0.89
CA TYR A 230 9.39 -14.81 0.53
C TYR A 230 8.47 -14.59 1.72
N TYR A 231 8.48 -15.48 2.71
CA TYR A 231 7.75 -15.30 3.96
C TYR A 231 8.14 -13.97 4.62
N ASP A 232 9.44 -13.69 4.73
CA ASP A 232 9.92 -12.44 5.33
C ASP A 232 9.52 -11.20 4.53
N LYS A 233 9.41 -11.29 3.20
CA LYS A 233 8.95 -10.17 2.36
C LYS A 233 7.44 -9.92 2.45
N ILE A 234 6.66 -10.98 2.65
CA ILE A 234 5.21 -10.95 2.54
C ILE A 234 4.55 -10.64 3.89
N ILE A 235 5.12 -11.15 4.99
CA ILE A 235 4.52 -11.09 6.33
C ILE A 235 5.11 -9.97 7.20
N LYS A 236 6.37 -9.54 6.99
CA LYS A 236 6.99 -8.42 7.74
C LYS A 236 6.85 -7.10 7.00
#